data_AF-A0A954ACU0-F1
#
_entry.id   AF-A0A954ACU0-F1
#
_cell.length_a   1.000
_cell.length_b   1.000
_cell.length_c   1.000
_cell.angle_alpha   90.00
_cell.angle_beta   90.00
_cell.angle_gamma   90.00
#
_symmetry.space_group_name_H-M   'P 1'
#
loop_
_entity.id
_entity.type
_entity.pdbx_description
1 polymer ?
#
loop_
_entity_poly.entity_id
_entity_poly.type
_entity_poly.pdbx_seq_one_letter_code
_entity_poly.pdbx_strand_id
1 'polypeptide(L)'
;MRTMLRVMIIAANQERMPDPIPPIGAAYIAAAARQAGHITRIYDACFAAERYAEELAAELAAFRPDVIGLSIRNVDNVAFPNVTCYLDRYQRIVAVCREVSPKATLFVGGSAFSLCPEEF
;
A
#
# COMPACT_ATOMS: atom_id res chain seq x y z
N MET A 1 -12.77 -26.06 3.60
CA MET A 1 -12.54 -25.21 2.40
C MET A 1 -12.07 -23.85 2.89
N ARG A 2 -10.95 -23.32 2.37
CA ARG A 2 -10.56 -21.93 2.61
C ARG A 2 -11.54 -21.01 1.87
N THR A 3 -12.08 -20.00 2.52
CA THR A 3 -12.93 -18.99 1.89
C THR A 3 -12.10 -18.17 0.90
N MET A 4 -12.57 -18.04 -0.35
CA MET A 4 -11.96 -17.15 -1.34
C MET A 4 -12.21 -15.70 -0.93
N LEU A 5 -11.18 -14.86 -0.99
CA LEU A 5 -11.21 -13.45 -0.59
C LEU A 5 -10.66 -12.58 -1.72
N ARG A 6 -11.00 -11.30 -1.68
CA ARG A 6 -10.41 -10.27 -2.53
C ARG A 6 -9.38 -9.48 -1.76
N VAL A 7 -8.14 -9.58 -2.20
CA VAL A 7 -6.97 -8.99 -1.54
C VAL A 7 -6.42 -7.89 -2.42
N MET A 8 -6.45 -6.65 -1.92
CA MET A 8 -5.79 -5.52 -2.57
C MET A 8 -4.47 -5.24 -1.85
N ILE A 9 -3.36 -5.24 -2.58
CA ILE A 9 -2.05 -4.83 -2.07
C ILE A 9 -1.73 -3.45 -2.62
N ILE A 10 -1.51 -2.48 -1.74
CA ILE A 10 -1.16 -1.11 -2.07
C ILE A 10 0.35 -0.95 -1.92
N ALA A 11 1.05 -0.69 -3.02
CA ALA A 11 2.43 -0.21 -3.00
C ALA A 11 2.40 1.31 -2.81
N ALA A 12 2.75 1.77 -1.61
CA ALA A 12 2.57 3.16 -1.21
C ALA A 12 3.72 4.10 -1.63
N ASN A 13 4.81 3.54 -2.17
CA ASN A 13 5.96 4.33 -2.60
C ASN A 13 5.57 5.24 -3.78
N GLN A 14 5.87 6.54 -3.67
CA GLN A 14 5.72 7.50 -4.77
C GLN A 14 7.05 8.14 -5.19
N GLU A 15 8.16 7.68 -4.59
CA GLU A 15 9.48 8.18 -4.90
C GLU A 15 9.95 7.69 -6.26
N ARG A 16 10.40 8.66 -7.07
CA ARG A 16 10.89 8.47 -8.44
C ARG A 16 12.35 8.89 -8.60
N MET A 17 12.94 9.47 -7.56
CA MET A 17 14.35 9.87 -7.52
C MET A 17 15.11 8.90 -6.59
N PRO A 18 16.28 8.37 -6.97
CA PRO A 18 16.96 8.56 -8.27
C PRO A 18 16.22 7.90 -9.44
N ASP A 19 15.53 6.79 -9.18
CA ASP A 19 14.68 6.08 -10.14
C ASP A 19 13.44 5.50 -9.45
N PRO A 20 12.29 5.36 -10.14
CA PRO A 20 11.17 4.59 -9.62
C PRO A 20 11.55 3.11 -9.50
N ILE A 21 11.24 2.49 -8.36
CA ILE A 21 11.60 1.10 -8.08
C ILE A 21 10.33 0.24 -8.03
N PRO A 22 10.29 -0.93 -8.72
CA PRO A 22 9.18 -1.86 -8.63
C PRO A 22 8.94 -2.31 -7.17
N PRO A 23 7.67 -2.44 -6.73
CA PRO A 23 7.36 -2.80 -5.35
C PRO A 23 7.45 -4.33 -5.14
N ILE A 24 8.68 -4.85 -5.12
CA ILE A 24 8.97 -6.30 -5.08
C ILE A 24 8.30 -6.99 -3.88
N GLY A 25 8.34 -6.38 -2.68
CA GLY A 25 7.69 -6.93 -1.49
C GLY A 25 6.18 -7.08 -1.67
N ALA A 26 5.51 -6.05 -2.22
CA ALA A 26 4.09 -6.10 -2.54
C ALA A 26 3.77 -7.19 -3.57
N ALA A 27 4.62 -7.35 -4.60
CA ALA A 27 4.46 -8.38 -5.62
C ALA A 27 4.57 -9.80 -5.04
N TYR A 28 5.50 -10.04 -4.10
CA TYR A 28 5.60 -11.33 -3.40
C TYR A 28 4.34 -11.66 -2.60
N ILE A 29 3.85 -10.72 -1.80
CA ILE A 29 2.63 -10.92 -1.01
C ILE A 29 1.42 -11.15 -1.91
N ALA A 30 1.30 -10.39 -3.00
CA ALA A 30 0.22 -10.56 -3.96
C ALA A 30 0.27 -11.94 -4.65
N ALA A 31 1.47 -12.40 -5.02
CA ALA A 31 1.65 -13.72 -5.61
C ALA A 31 1.28 -14.84 -4.63
N ALA A 32 1.69 -14.72 -3.36
CA ALA A 32 1.36 -15.68 -2.32
C ALA A 32 -0.15 -15.74 -2.04
N ALA A 33 -0.83 -14.59 -1.96
CA ALA A 33 -2.28 -14.52 -1.78
C ALA A 33 -3.02 -15.20 -2.95
N ARG A 34 -2.58 -14.95 -4.18
CA ARG A 34 -3.13 -15.58 -5.38
C ARG A 34 -2.90 -17.10 -5.38
N GLN A 35 -1.70 -17.57 -5.00
CA GLN A 35 -1.40 -19.01 -4.87
C GLN A 35 -2.24 -19.69 -3.79
N ALA A 36 -2.63 -18.96 -2.73
CA ALA A 36 -3.55 -19.45 -1.71
C ALA A 36 -5.02 -19.52 -2.16
N GLY A 37 -5.33 -19.13 -3.41
CA GLY A 37 -6.66 -19.19 -4.00
C GLY A 37 -7.49 -17.92 -3.84
N HIS A 38 -6.88 -16.79 -3.45
CA HIS A 38 -7.58 -15.51 -3.36
C HIS A 38 -7.53 -14.73 -4.69
N ILE A 39 -8.49 -13.84 -4.91
CA ILE A 39 -8.44 -12.89 -6.02
C ILE A 39 -7.59 -11.71 -5.58
N THR A 40 -6.54 -11.40 -6.31
CA THR A 40 -5.55 -10.40 -5.87
C THR A 40 -5.39 -9.27 -6.89
N ARG A 41 -5.27 -8.04 -6.40
CA ARG A 41 -4.94 -6.85 -7.19
C ARG A 41 -3.84 -6.06 -6.50
N ILE A 42 -2.94 -5.47 -7.29
CA ILE A 42 -1.95 -4.51 -6.81
C ILE A 42 -2.38 -3.12 -7.28
N TYR A 43 -2.40 -2.16 -6.37
CA TYR A 43 -2.44 -0.73 -6.70
C TYR A 43 -1.04 -0.14 -6.44
N ASP A 44 -0.44 0.46 -7.46
CA ASP A 44 0.87 1.10 -7.37
C ASP A 44 0.74 2.62 -7.42
N ALA A 45 1.04 3.28 -6.30
CA ALA A 45 0.93 4.72 -6.19
C ALA A 45 2.09 5.48 -6.89
N CYS A 46 3.11 4.77 -7.41
CA CYS A 46 4.36 5.37 -7.86
C CYS A 46 4.19 6.48 -8.91
N PHE A 47 3.20 6.34 -9.79
CA PHE A 47 2.97 7.24 -10.93
C PHE A 47 1.67 8.03 -10.82
N ALA A 48 0.92 7.87 -9.73
CA ALA A 48 -0.35 8.56 -9.54
C ALA A 48 -0.19 10.05 -9.18
N ALA A 49 1.03 10.50 -8.82
CA ALA A 49 1.31 11.87 -8.37
C ALA A 49 0.26 12.33 -7.34
N GLU A 50 -0.26 13.55 -7.42
CA GLU A 50 -1.29 14.07 -6.51
C GLU A 50 -2.66 13.38 -6.65
N ARG A 51 -2.87 12.61 -7.72
CA ARG A 51 -4.15 11.92 -8.00
C ARG A 51 -4.28 10.57 -7.29
N TYR A 52 -3.27 10.17 -6.51
CA TYR A 52 -3.25 8.85 -5.85
C TYR A 52 -4.49 8.59 -4.98
N ALA A 53 -5.01 9.59 -4.29
CA ALA A 53 -6.18 9.42 -3.42
C ALA A 53 -7.46 9.11 -4.22
N GLU A 54 -7.68 9.84 -5.32
CA GLU A 54 -8.85 9.66 -6.19
C GLU A 54 -8.77 8.34 -6.96
N GLU A 55 -7.59 8.01 -7.49
CA GLU A 55 -7.36 6.75 -8.20
C GLU A 55 -7.51 5.54 -7.27
N LEU A 56 -6.94 5.62 -6.06
CA LEU A 56 -7.10 4.57 -5.05
C LEU A 56 -8.57 4.41 -4.64
N ALA A 57 -9.31 5.50 -4.42
CA ALA A 57 -10.72 5.44 -4.07
C ALA A 57 -11.55 4.74 -5.16
N ALA A 58 -11.30 5.07 -6.44
CA ALA A 58 -11.96 4.41 -7.57
C ALA A 58 -11.62 2.91 -7.65
N GLU A 59 -10.35 2.54 -7.46
CA GLU A 59 -9.91 1.15 -7.45
C GLU A 59 -10.51 0.35 -6.29
N LEU A 60 -10.58 0.93 -5.10
CA LEU A 60 -11.23 0.33 -3.94
C LEU A 60 -12.73 0.17 -4.15
N ALA A 61 -13.41 1.16 -4.72
CA ALA A 61 -14.84 1.10 -5.00
C ALA A 61 -15.18 0.06 -6.09
N ALA A 62 -14.32 -0.13 -7.08
CA ALA A 62 -14.49 -1.14 -8.12
C ALA A 62 -14.14 -2.55 -7.61
N PHE A 63 -12.97 -2.68 -6.98
CA PHE A 63 -12.44 -3.95 -6.52
C PHE A 63 -13.01 -4.42 -5.20
N ARG A 64 -13.60 -3.54 -4.36
CA ARG A 64 -14.30 -3.85 -3.10
C ARG A 64 -13.58 -4.93 -2.25
N PRO A 65 -12.31 -4.73 -1.86
CA PRO A 65 -11.51 -5.77 -1.21
C PRO A 65 -12.08 -6.21 0.15
N ASP A 66 -11.87 -7.48 0.50
CA ASP A 66 -12.10 -7.99 1.85
C ASP A 66 -10.87 -7.74 2.74
N VAL A 67 -9.68 -7.71 2.12
CA VAL A 67 -8.39 -7.47 2.78
C VAL A 67 -7.58 -6.45 1.98
N ILE A 68 -6.99 -5.49 2.70
CA ILE A 68 -6.08 -4.48 2.16
C ILE A 68 -4.72 -4.66 2.84
N GLY A 69 -3.65 -4.79 2.05
CA GLY A 69 -2.27 -4.77 2.54
C GLY A 69 -1.56 -3.51 2.10
N LEU A 70 -1.08 -2.70 3.03
CA LEU A 70 -0.28 -1.50 2.76
C LEU A 70 1.22 -1.83 2.84
N SER A 71 1.93 -1.74 1.72
CA SER A 71 3.36 -1.98 1.62
C SER A 71 4.13 -0.66 1.70
N ILE A 72 4.87 -0.48 2.80
CA ILE A 72 5.65 0.71 3.13
C ILE A 72 7.15 0.41 2.96
N ARG A 73 7.79 1.09 2.01
CA ARG A 73 9.21 0.87 1.67
C ARG A 73 10.16 1.79 2.44
N ASN A 74 9.80 3.06 2.58
CA ASN A 74 10.62 4.11 3.16
C ASN A 74 9.86 4.80 4.31
N VAL A 75 10.55 5.21 5.38
CA VAL A 75 9.97 6.09 6.41
C VAL A 75 10.15 7.55 5.97
N ASP A 76 11.32 7.86 5.42
CA ASP A 76 11.74 9.16 4.93
C ASP A 76 12.67 9.02 3.71
N ASN A 77 13.18 10.15 3.22
CA ASN A 77 14.14 10.20 2.11
C ASN A 77 15.60 9.92 2.52
N VAL A 78 15.88 9.63 3.80
CA VAL A 78 17.22 9.36 4.37
C VAL A 78 18.25 10.46 4.05
N ALA A 79 17.80 11.72 3.90
CA ALA A 79 18.67 12.82 3.48
C ALA A 79 18.80 13.88 4.60
N PHE A 80 19.78 13.73 5.49
CA PHE A 80 20.09 14.78 6.47
C PHE A 80 20.94 15.90 5.82
N PRO A 81 20.62 17.19 6.04
CA PRO A 81 19.55 17.71 6.91
C PRO A 81 18.18 17.90 6.23
N ASN A 82 18.08 17.70 4.92
CA ASN A 82 16.86 17.92 4.12
C ASN A 82 15.86 16.74 4.21
N VAL A 83 15.46 16.39 5.43
CA VAL A 83 14.59 15.24 5.70
C VAL A 83 13.18 15.49 5.18
N THR A 84 12.63 14.52 4.46
CA THR A 84 11.21 14.47 4.08
C THR A 84 10.60 13.20 4.66
N CYS A 85 9.68 13.35 5.62
CA CYS A 85 8.94 12.24 6.21
C CYS A 85 7.74 11.86 5.33
N TYR A 86 7.46 10.56 5.22
CA TYR A 86 6.36 10.05 4.41
C TYR A 86 5.13 9.59 5.20
N LEU A 87 5.16 9.69 6.54
CA LEU A 87 4.10 9.18 7.41
C LEU A 87 2.73 9.79 7.11
N ASP A 88 2.64 11.12 6.94
CA ASP A 88 1.39 11.82 6.61
C ASP A 88 0.74 11.28 5.32
N ARG A 89 1.57 10.93 4.33
CA ARG A 89 1.10 10.34 3.08
C ARG A 89 0.53 8.95 3.31
N TYR A 90 1.16 8.14 4.15
CA TYR A 90 0.63 6.81 4.50
C TYR A 90 -0.67 6.90 5.29
N GLN A 91 -0.77 7.83 6.24
CA GLN A 91 -2.01 8.10 6.97
C GLN A 91 -3.14 8.52 6.03
N ARG A 92 -2.85 9.34 5.01
CA ARG A 92 -3.83 9.71 3.99
C ARG A 92 -4.29 8.54 3.13
N ILE A 93 -3.39 7.62 2.75
CA ILE A 93 -3.75 6.38 2.05
C ILE A 93 -4.67 5.52 2.92
N VAL A 94 -4.34 5.35 4.21
CA VAL A 94 -5.17 4.60 5.16
C VAL A 94 -6.55 5.24 5.32
N ALA A 95 -6.62 6.58 5.40
CA ALA A 95 -7.89 7.30 5.49
C ALA A 95 -8.80 6.98 4.30
N VAL A 96 -8.27 7.05 3.07
CA VAL A 96 -9.01 6.66 1.85
C VAL A 96 -9.48 5.20 1.91
N CYS A 97 -8.62 4.29 2.36
CA CYS A 97 -8.99 2.88 2.53
C CYS A 97 -10.15 2.69 3.51
N ARG A 98 -10.13 3.40 4.64
CA ARG A 98 -11.17 3.32 5.67
C ARG A 98 -12.48 3.98 5.25
N GLU A 99 -12.42 5.07 4.50
CA GLU A 99 -13.59 5.74 3.95
C GLU A 99 -14.32 4.87 2.93
N VAL A 100 -13.58 4.33 1.95
CA VAL A 100 -14.19 3.58 0.83
C VAL A 100 -14.46 2.11 1.19
N SER A 101 -13.63 1.51 2.04
CA SER A 101 -13.71 0.09 2.41
C SER A 101 -13.65 -0.11 3.94
N PRO A 102 -14.61 0.44 4.71
CA PRO A 102 -14.57 0.45 6.18
C PRO A 102 -14.57 -0.94 6.82
N LYS A 103 -15.10 -1.95 6.11
CA LYS A 103 -15.19 -3.35 6.58
C LYS A 103 -13.97 -4.19 6.20
N ALA A 104 -13.10 -3.70 5.31
CA ALA A 104 -11.94 -4.45 4.89
C ALA A 104 -10.93 -4.57 6.05
N THR A 105 -10.35 -5.75 6.21
CA THR A 105 -9.23 -5.92 7.15
C THR A 105 -7.99 -5.27 6.54
N LEU A 106 -7.38 -4.34 7.26
CA LEU A 106 -6.19 -3.62 6.80
C LEU A 106 -4.96 -4.08 7.58
N PHE A 107 -3.93 -4.48 6.86
CA PHE A 107 -2.61 -4.81 7.39
C PHE A 107 -1.57 -3.86 6.82
N VAL A 108 -0.55 -3.55 7.62
CA VAL A 108 0.60 -2.73 7.21
C VAL A 108 1.86 -3.59 7.30
N GLY A 109 2.79 -3.41 6.36
CA GLY A 109 4.06 -4.10 6.36
C GLY A 109 5.04 -3.46 5.41
N GLY A 110 6.19 -4.12 5.20
CA GLY A 110 7.28 -3.63 4.37
C GLY A 110 8.48 -3.20 5.21
N SER A 111 9.61 -2.98 4.53
CA SER A 111 10.91 -2.75 5.18
C SER A 111 10.91 -1.59 6.16
N ALA A 112 10.26 -0.48 5.79
CA ALA A 112 10.20 0.71 6.64
C ALA A 112 9.31 0.49 7.86
N PHE A 113 8.16 -0.16 7.69
CA PHE A 113 7.29 -0.51 8.82
C PHE A 113 8.02 -1.39 9.83
N SER A 114 8.83 -2.36 9.37
CA SER A 114 9.60 -3.25 10.26
C SER A 114 10.71 -2.56 11.06
N LEU A 115 11.12 -1.34 10.71
CA LEU A 115 12.12 -0.59 11.47
C LEU A 115 11.53 0.06 12.72
N CYS A 116 10.35 0.68 12.58
CA CYS A 116 9.70 1.46 13.65
C CYS A 116 8.17 1.23 13.61
N PRO A 117 7.68 0.03 13.96
CA PRO A 117 6.25 -0.29 13.83
C PRO A 117 5.35 0.56 14.72
N GLU A 118 5.88 1.09 15.83
CA GLU A 118 5.17 1.93 16.80
C GLU A 118 4.72 3.28 16.21
N GLU A 119 5.34 3.71 15.10
CA GLU A 119 5.13 5.02 14.48
C GLU A 119 4.00 5.01 13.42
N PHE A 120 3.37 3.86 13.14
CA PHE A 120 2.37 3.65 12.08
C PHE A 120 1.00 3.22 12.62
#